data_AF-A0A8S3INK9-F1
#
_entry.id   AF-A0A8S3INK9-F1
#
_cell.length_a   1.000
_cell.length_b   1.000
_cell.length_c   1.000
_cell.angle_alpha   90.00
_cell.angle_beta   90.00
_cell.angle_gamma   90.00
#
_symmetry.space_group_name_H-M   'P 1'
#
loop_
_entity.id
_entity.type
_entity.pdbx_description
1 polymer ?
#
loop_
_entity_poly.entity_id
_entity_poly.type
_entity_poly.pdbx_seq_one_letter_code
_entity_poly.pdbx_strand_id
1 'polypeptide(L)'
;RAEFPINTLTDKEAVDTWLTLKDVKKGSINVCLQYFSLSTQKSALDIIEQTNNKMTKYGVLSKALLVVYIDRCTNLPTLKKTHREPNPFCRIKVDAIERKTQTFESQTNPSFEHISQILCSNPIQQQLTIEVCDARSNNDIIGFFQLPIKQIFDTDSMTIDTQAFPLRSLSEPLDNVTVVVRLSLHILFPGHSSPLNQLSSSNSFRSVDSNTT
;
A
#
# COMPACT_ATOMS: atom_id res chain seq x y z
N ARG A 1 25.09 -6.41 -18.70
CA ARG A 1 24.47 -5.88 -17.46
C ARG A 1 24.60 -4.36 -17.41
N ALA A 2 23.58 -3.59 -17.03
CA ALA A 2 23.72 -2.16 -16.72
C ALA A 2 23.57 -1.94 -15.22
N GLU A 3 24.18 -0.88 -14.69
CA GLU A 3 24.11 -0.52 -13.27
C GLU A 3 23.82 0.97 -13.14
N PHE A 4 22.99 1.32 -12.16
CA PHE A 4 22.65 2.69 -11.81
C PHE A 4 22.74 2.85 -10.28
N PRO A 5 23.57 3.78 -9.75
CA PRO A 5 23.66 3.99 -8.31
C PRO A 5 22.40 4.65 -7.77
N ILE A 6 21.66 3.97 -6.89
CA ILE A 6 20.37 4.44 -6.36
C ILE A 6 20.45 5.80 -5.64
N ASN A 7 21.57 6.09 -4.98
CA ASN A 7 21.79 7.38 -4.29
C ASN A 7 21.72 8.56 -5.27
N THR A 8 22.15 8.36 -6.53
CA THR A 8 22.03 9.38 -7.58
C THR A 8 20.56 9.73 -7.86
N LEU A 9 19.65 8.74 -7.77
CA LEU A 9 18.22 8.95 -7.94
C LEU A 9 17.62 9.64 -6.71
N THR A 10 18.10 9.31 -5.52
CA THR A 10 17.74 10.05 -4.30
C THR A 10 18.10 11.52 -4.48
N ASP A 11 19.33 11.86 -4.86
CA ASP A 11 19.74 13.28 -4.98
C ASP A 11 19.04 14.03 -6.12
N LYS A 12 18.84 13.38 -7.27
CA LYS A 12 18.28 14.03 -8.48
C LYS A 12 16.77 13.98 -8.56
N GLU A 13 16.12 13.14 -7.75
CA GLU A 13 14.69 12.82 -7.74
C GLU A 13 14.12 12.20 -9.03
N ALA A 14 14.67 12.51 -10.20
CA ALA A 14 14.31 11.94 -11.47
C ALA A 14 15.53 11.87 -12.40
N VAL A 15 15.65 10.80 -13.17
CA VAL A 15 16.73 10.60 -14.14
C VAL A 15 16.20 9.97 -15.41
N ASP A 16 16.56 10.55 -16.56
CA ASP A 16 16.40 9.93 -17.88
C ASP A 16 17.78 9.86 -18.54
N THR A 17 18.33 8.65 -18.66
CA THR A 17 19.72 8.48 -19.14
C THR A 17 19.96 7.16 -19.86
N TRP A 18 20.94 7.17 -20.76
CA TRP A 18 21.42 5.96 -21.42
C TRP A 18 22.54 5.32 -20.62
N LEU A 19 22.36 4.04 -20.27
CA LEU A 19 23.38 3.21 -19.63
C LEU A 19 23.98 2.25 -20.64
N THR A 20 25.30 2.24 -20.75
CA THR A 20 26.01 1.25 -21.56
C THR A 20 25.97 -0.11 -20.89
N LEU A 21 25.70 -1.16 -21.67
CA LEU A 21 25.69 -2.54 -21.18
C LEU A 21 27.13 -3.05 -21.01
N LYS A 22 27.42 -3.54 -19.80
CA LYS A 22 28.61 -4.35 -19.49
C LYS A 22 28.50 -5.74 -20.16
N ASP A 23 29.66 -6.31 -20.50
CA ASP A 23 29.84 -7.68 -21.01
C ASP A 23 29.22 -7.95 -22.40
N VAL A 24 29.08 -6.92 -23.24
CA VAL A 24 28.62 -7.04 -24.64
C VAL A 24 29.47 -6.18 -25.58
N LYS A 25 29.54 -6.56 -26.88
CA LYS A 25 30.32 -5.82 -27.89
C LYS A 25 29.83 -4.39 -28.11
N LYS A 26 28.51 -4.20 -28.20
CA LYS A 26 27.82 -2.90 -28.31
C LYS A 26 26.41 -3.05 -27.76
N GLY A 27 25.93 -2.05 -27.03
CA GLY A 27 24.55 -2.00 -26.56
C GLY A 27 24.38 -1.01 -25.42
N SER A 28 23.26 -0.27 -25.45
CA SER A 28 22.89 0.67 -24.41
C SER A 28 21.39 0.54 -24.14
N ILE A 29 20.98 0.84 -22.91
CA ILE A 29 19.59 0.89 -22.49
C ILE A 29 19.28 2.29 -21.99
N ASN A 30 18.15 2.86 -22.42
CA ASN A 30 17.62 4.08 -21.82
C ASN A 30 16.84 3.70 -20.56
N VAL A 31 17.14 4.36 -19.44
CA VAL A 31 16.41 4.20 -18.18
C VAL A 31 15.79 5.53 -17.78
N CYS A 32 14.50 5.49 -17.47
CA CYS A 32 13.78 6.60 -16.85
C CYS A 32 13.41 6.17 -15.43
N LEU A 33 13.95 6.86 -14.43
CA LEU A 33 13.80 6.56 -13.01
C LEU A 33 13.19 7.77 -12.30
N GLN A 34 12.25 7.52 -11.40
CA GLN A 34 11.61 8.54 -10.58
C GLN A 34 11.64 8.09 -9.12
N TYR A 35 12.15 8.97 -8.25
CA TYR A 35 12.09 8.80 -6.81
C TYR A 35 10.72 9.24 -6.31
N PHE A 36 10.15 8.45 -5.40
CA PHE A 36 8.92 8.78 -4.70
C PHE A 36 9.14 8.69 -3.19
N SER A 37 8.78 9.76 -2.48
CA SER A 37 8.61 9.73 -1.03
C SER A 37 7.19 9.29 -0.66
N LEU A 38 7.00 8.93 0.61
CA LEU A 38 5.72 8.53 1.18
C LEU A 38 5.10 9.73 1.89
N SER A 39 3.90 10.14 1.46
CA SER A 39 3.18 11.29 2.00
C SER A 39 1.86 10.87 2.64
N THR A 40 1.53 11.49 3.78
CA THR A 40 0.21 11.39 4.42
C THR A 40 -0.69 12.59 4.10
N GLN A 41 -0.25 13.47 3.19
CA GLN A 41 -1.01 14.66 2.81
C GLN A 41 -1.99 14.37 1.68
N LYS A 42 -3.27 14.71 1.86
CA LYS A 42 -4.32 14.51 0.86
C LYS A 42 -4.00 15.20 -0.48
N SER A 43 -3.40 16.39 -0.44
CA SER A 43 -2.99 17.15 -1.64
C SER A 43 -1.92 16.46 -2.48
N ALA A 44 -1.18 15.50 -1.93
CA ALA A 44 -0.22 14.72 -2.71
C ALA A 44 -0.91 13.86 -3.79
N LEU A 45 -2.18 13.51 -3.60
CA LEU A 45 -2.92 12.68 -4.55
C LEU A 45 -3.11 13.40 -5.89
N ASP A 46 -3.44 14.69 -5.86
CA ASP A 46 -3.59 15.49 -7.08
C ASP A 46 -2.26 15.64 -7.83
N ILE A 47 -1.15 15.75 -7.09
CA ILE A 47 0.20 15.90 -7.66
C ILE A 47 0.63 14.61 -8.36
N ILE A 48 0.42 13.44 -7.74
CA ILE A 48 0.75 12.16 -8.37
C ILE A 48 -0.18 11.83 -9.54
N GLU A 49 -1.45 12.23 -9.48
CA GLU A 49 -2.38 12.11 -10.62
C GLU A 49 -1.86 12.88 -11.84
N GLN A 50 -1.52 14.16 -11.66
CA GLN A 50 -0.97 15.00 -12.71
C GLN A 50 0.35 14.46 -13.26
N THR A 51 1.19 13.89 -12.39
CA THR A 51 2.45 13.26 -12.78
C THR A 51 2.21 12.01 -13.62
N ASN A 52 1.32 11.12 -13.17
CA ASN A 52 0.98 9.89 -13.89
C ASN A 52 0.31 10.17 -15.24
N ASN A 53 -0.49 11.24 -15.34
CA ASN A 53 -1.12 11.65 -16.61
C ASN A 53 -0.11 12.06 -17.69
N LYS A 54 1.11 12.49 -17.30
CA LYS A 54 2.21 12.74 -18.26
C LYS A 54 2.92 11.44 -18.70
N MET A 55 2.64 10.33 -18.01
CA MET A 55 3.31 9.04 -18.15
C MET A 55 2.38 7.93 -18.66
N THR A 56 1.25 8.29 -19.27
CA THR A 56 0.21 7.37 -19.76
C THR A 56 0.71 6.28 -20.71
N LYS A 57 1.82 6.54 -21.43
CA LYS A 57 2.49 5.56 -22.29
C LYS A 57 2.98 4.31 -21.55
N TYR A 58 3.10 4.35 -20.23
CA TYR A 58 3.52 3.23 -19.38
C TYR A 58 2.35 2.47 -18.74
N GLY A 59 1.11 2.76 -19.15
CA GLY A 59 -0.08 2.10 -18.62
C GLY A 59 -0.53 2.64 -17.27
N VAL A 60 -1.19 1.79 -16.48
CA VAL A 60 -1.74 2.18 -15.17
C VAL A 60 -0.62 2.21 -14.13
N LEU A 61 -0.35 3.40 -13.60
CA LEU A 61 0.65 3.63 -12.57
C LEU A 61 0.01 3.66 -11.17
N SER A 62 0.82 3.32 -10.17
CA SER A 62 0.41 3.39 -8.76
C SER A 62 0.45 4.83 -8.25
N LYS A 63 -0.42 5.14 -7.29
CA LYS A 63 -0.56 6.45 -6.65
C LYS A 63 -0.34 6.39 -5.15
N ALA A 64 -0.50 5.22 -4.54
CA ALA A 64 -0.33 5.04 -3.10
C ALA A 64 0.27 3.68 -2.75
N LEU A 65 0.83 3.60 -1.56
CA LEU A 65 1.27 2.39 -0.87
C LEU A 65 0.35 2.14 0.33
N LEU A 66 -0.43 1.06 0.27
CA LEU A 66 -1.19 0.54 1.40
C LEU A 66 -0.32 -0.46 2.17
N VAL A 67 -0.16 -0.22 3.47
CA VAL A 67 0.47 -1.14 4.41
C VAL A 67 -0.61 -1.74 5.29
N VAL A 68 -0.69 -3.07 5.28
CA VAL A 68 -1.66 -3.86 6.05
C VAL A 68 -0.87 -4.68 7.07
N TYR A 69 -1.08 -4.39 8.35
CA TYR A 69 -0.58 -5.23 9.44
C TYR A 69 -1.73 -6.07 9.98
N ILE A 70 -1.61 -7.38 9.89
CA ILE A 70 -2.56 -8.34 10.46
C ILE A 70 -1.95 -8.85 11.76
N ASP A 71 -2.54 -8.47 12.89
CA ASP A 71 -2.10 -8.90 14.22
C ASP A 71 -2.56 -10.33 14.48
N ARG A 72 -3.88 -10.54 14.62
CA ARG A 72 -4.46 -11.85 14.96
C ARG A 72 -5.90 -11.99 14.46
N CYS A 73 -6.43 -13.21 14.51
CA CYS A 73 -7.87 -13.45 14.48
C CYS A 73 -8.33 -14.03 15.83
N THR A 74 -9.61 -13.82 16.16
CA THR A 74 -10.22 -14.36 17.38
C THR A 74 -11.45 -15.19 17.07
N ASN A 75 -11.64 -16.28 17.83
CA ASN A 75 -12.82 -17.14 17.81
C ASN A 75 -13.18 -17.73 16.43
N LEU A 76 -12.20 -18.09 15.61
CA LEU A 76 -12.49 -18.76 14.34
C LEU A 76 -13.27 -20.06 14.60
N PRO A 77 -14.34 -20.34 13.83
CA PRO A 77 -15.17 -21.52 14.05
C PRO A 77 -14.42 -22.81 13.70
N THR A 78 -14.77 -23.89 14.40
CA THR A 78 -14.36 -25.25 14.01
C THR A 78 -15.08 -25.69 12.74
N LEU A 79 -14.44 -26.56 11.96
CA LEU A 79 -14.99 -27.09 10.72
C LEU A 79 -16.22 -27.96 10.98
N LYS A 80 -17.38 -27.53 10.46
CA LYS A 80 -18.67 -28.19 10.71
C LYS A 80 -18.68 -29.70 10.41
N LYS A 81 -18.01 -30.14 9.34
CA LYS A 81 -18.03 -31.55 8.91
C LYS A 81 -17.16 -32.47 9.78
N THR A 82 -16.10 -31.94 10.38
CA THR A 82 -15.09 -32.75 11.06
C THR A 82 -14.95 -32.41 12.54
N HIS A 83 -15.60 -31.34 13.00
CA HIS A 83 -15.45 -30.74 14.33
C HIS A 83 -14.00 -30.41 14.71
N ARG A 84 -13.12 -30.26 13.72
CA ARG A 84 -11.71 -29.93 13.93
C ARG A 84 -11.48 -28.43 13.86
N GLU A 85 -10.45 -27.97 14.56
CA GLU A 85 -9.96 -26.61 14.38
C GLU A 85 -9.44 -26.40 12.95
N PRO A 86 -9.56 -25.16 12.40
CA PRO A 86 -9.08 -24.86 11.07
C PRO A 86 -7.54 -24.74 11.04
N ASN A 87 -6.98 -24.73 9.84
CA ASN A 87 -5.59 -24.35 9.56
C ASN A 87 -5.58 -22.94 8.94
N PRO A 88 -5.64 -21.87 9.75
CA PRO A 88 -5.97 -20.54 9.24
C PRO A 88 -4.79 -19.85 8.56
N PHE A 89 -5.10 -19.08 7.51
CA PHE A 89 -4.24 -18.04 6.93
C PHE A 89 -5.09 -16.88 6.43
N CYS A 90 -4.52 -15.69 6.30
CA CYS A 90 -5.20 -14.55 5.67
C CYS A 90 -4.74 -14.35 4.23
N ARG A 91 -5.71 -14.05 3.36
CA ARG A 91 -5.51 -13.62 1.98
C ARG A 91 -5.91 -12.15 1.87
N ILE A 92 -4.95 -11.31 1.48
CA ILE A 92 -5.09 -9.85 1.44
C ILE A 92 -5.16 -9.45 -0.02
N LYS A 93 -6.24 -8.77 -0.41
CA LYS A 93 -6.52 -8.41 -1.80
C LYS A 93 -6.79 -6.93 -1.97
N VAL A 94 -6.28 -6.40 -3.07
CA VAL A 94 -6.68 -5.12 -3.67
C VAL A 94 -6.76 -5.36 -5.18
N ASP A 95 -7.97 -5.35 -5.73
CA ASP A 95 -8.26 -5.78 -7.10
C ASP A 95 -7.64 -7.15 -7.43
N ALA A 96 -6.75 -7.20 -8.43
CA ALA A 96 -6.06 -8.41 -8.86
C ALA A 96 -4.80 -8.75 -8.03
N ILE A 97 -4.38 -7.86 -7.13
CA ILE A 97 -3.21 -8.10 -6.28
C ILE A 97 -3.64 -8.97 -5.10
N GLU A 98 -2.95 -10.10 -4.91
CA GLU A 98 -3.15 -11.01 -3.79
C GLU A 98 -1.84 -11.22 -3.01
N ARG A 99 -1.92 -11.18 -1.68
CA ARG A 99 -0.86 -11.54 -0.74
C ARG A 99 -1.42 -12.53 0.29
N LYS A 100 -0.55 -13.36 0.87
CA LYS A 100 -0.94 -14.35 1.88
C LYS A 100 -0.01 -14.26 3.09
N THR A 101 -0.58 -14.47 4.27
CA THR A 101 0.20 -14.70 5.50
C THR A 101 0.77 -16.11 5.52
N GLN A 102 1.55 -16.41 6.55
CA GLN A 102 1.81 -17.79 6.96
C GLN A 102 0.50 -18.50 7.34
N THR A 103 0.52 -19.83 7.26
CA THR A 103 -0.57 -20.70 7.67
C THR A 103 -0.26 -21.30 9.04
N PHE A 104 -1.23 -21.30 9.94
CA PHE A 104 -1.16 -22.02 11.21
C PHE A 104 -1.90 -23.36 11.12
N GLU A 105 -1.57 -24.31 11.98
CA GLU A 105 -2.21 -25.61 12.05
C GLU A 105 -3.11 -25.73 13.27
N SER A 106 -4.37 -26.13 13.07
CA SER A 106 -5.34 -26.40 14.13
C SER A 106 -5.39 -25.29 15.18
N GLN A 107 -5.76 -24.07 14.74
CA GLN A 107 -5.88 -22.90 15.62
C GLN A 107 -7.16 -22.10 15.35
N THR A 108 -7.85 -21.74 16.43
CA THR A 108 -9.02 -20.83 16.38
C THR A 108 -8.68 -19.37 16.68
N ASN A 109 -7.50 -19.09 17.24
CA ASN A 109 -7.05 -17.74 17.61
C ASN A 109 -5.61 -17.47 17.09
N PRO A 110 -5.36 -17.54 15.77
CA PRO A 110 -4.01 -17.39 15.23
C PRO A 110 -3.49 -15.95 15.39
N SER A 111 -2.24 -15.81 15.81
CA SER A 111 -1.50 -14.53 15.84
C SER A 111 -0.53 -14.49 14.67
N PHE A 112 -0.85 -13.72 13.65
CA PHE A 112 -0.10 -13.65 12.40
C PHE A 112 1.08 -12.68 12.47
N GLU A 113 0.92 -11.54 13.13
CA GLU A 113 1.94 -10.48 13.19
C GLU A 113 2.57 -10.16 11.82
N HIS A 114 1.74 -10.16 10.78
CA HIS A 114 2.18 -10.12 9.39
C HIS A 114 2.02 -8.73 8.78
N ILE A 115 3.07 -8.24 8.09
CA ILE A 115 3.03 -6.99 7.33
C ILE A 115 2.96 -7.31 5.83
N SER A 116 1.98 -6.72 5.16
CA SER A 116 1.86 -6.73 3.70
C SER A 116 1.88 -5.31 3.14
N GLN A 117 2.61 -5.12 2.05
CA GLN A 117 2.75 -3.86 1.34
C GLN A 117 2.16 -4.00 -0.07
N ILE A 118 1.18 -3.16 -0.41
CA ILE A 118 0.42 -3.24 -1.65
C ILE A 118 0.39 -1.87 -2.32
N LEU A 119 0.78 -1.81 -3.59
CA LEU A 119 0.66 -0.60 -4.39
C LEU A 119 -0.77 -0.45 -4.93
N CYS A 120 -1.32 0.74 -4.80
CA CYS A 120 -2.68 1.10 -5.20
C CYS A 120 -2.65 2.07 -6.37
N SER A 121 -3.31 1.74 -7.48
CA SER A 121 -3.47 2.60 -8.65
C SER A 121 -4.51 3.69 -8.46
N ASN A 122 -5.53 3.44 -7.63
CA ASN A 122 -6.54 4.43 -7.30
C ASN A 122 -7.07 4.22 -5.86
N PRO A 123 -6.42 4.81 -4.85
CA PRO A 123 -6.84 4.64 -3.45
C PRO A 123 -8.27 5.16 -3.16
N ILE A 124 -8.87 5.95 -4.05
CA ILE A 124 -10.23 6.47 -3.88
C ILE A 124 -11.30 5.48 -4.35
N GLN A 125 -10.97 4.63 -5.33
CA GLN A 125 -11.92 3.67 -5.93
C GLN A 125 -11.68 2.23 -5.48
N GLN A 126 -10.45 1.90 -5.08
CA GLN A 126 -10.08 0.53 -4.73
C GLN A 126 -10.56 0.13 -3.33
N GLN A 127 -10.74 -1.18 -3.14
CA GLN A 127 -11.19 -1.79 -1.89
C GLN A 127 -10.15 -2.80 -1.39
N LEU A 128 -9.82 -2.71 -0.10
CA LEU A 128 -9.10 -3.75 0.61
C LEU A 128 -10.07 -4.88 0.97
N THR A 129 -9.72 -6.11 0.66
CA THR A 129 -10.40 -7.31 1.14
C THR A 129 -9.41 -8.19 1.91
N ILE A 130 -9.76 -8.60 3.12
CA ILE A 130 -9.02 -9.58 3.92
C ILE A 130 -9.93 -10.80 4.10
N GLU A 131 -9.54 -11.93 3.52
CA GLU A 131 -10.22 -13.21 3.69
C GLU A 131 -9.42 -14.07 4.67
N VAL A 132 -10.07 -14.61 5.70
CA VAL A 132 -9.50 -15.66 6.54
C VAL A 132 -9.93 -16.99 5.96
N CYS A 133 -8.96 -17.82 5.60
CA CYS A 133 -9.16 -19.07 4.87
C CYS A 133 -8.67 -20.26 5.69
N ASP A 134 -9.25 -21.44 5.44
CA ASP A 134 -8.80 -22.70 6.01
C ASP A 134 -8.03 -23.53 4.99
N ALA A 135 -6.73 -23.70 5.21
CA ALA A 135 -5.88 -24.54 4.35
C ALA A 135 -6.27 -26.03 4.38
N ARG A 136 -6.94 -26.50 5.43
CA ARG A 136 -7.40 -27.89 5.55
C ARG A 136 -8.58 -28.19 4.63
N SER A 137 -9.44 -27.21 4.40
CA SER A 137 -10.65 -27.32 3.58
C SER A 137 -10.46 -26.67 2.21
N ASN A 138 -9.41 -27.06 1.47
CA ASN A 138 -9.13 -26.56 0.12
C ASN A 138 -9.10 -25.01 0.01
N ASN A 139 -8.64 -24.32 1.06
CA ASN A 139 -8.60 -22.85 1.15
C ASN A 139 -9.98 -22.17 1.14
N ASP A 140 -11.01 -22.85 1.63
CA ASP A 140 -12.35 -22.29 1.85
C ASP A 140 -12.28 -21.05 2.75
N ILE A 141 -13.10 -20.05 2.46
CA ILE A 141 -13.17 -18.80 3.23
C ILE A 141 -14.01 -19.04 4.48
N ILE A 142 -13.39 -18.88 5.64
CA ILE A 142 -14.04 -18.90 6.96
C ILE A 142 -14.86 -17.62 7.15
N GLY A 143 -14.23 -16.48 6.85
CA GLY A 143 -14.85 -15.16 6.95
C GLY A 143 -13.99 -14.10 6.29
N PHE A 144 -14.56 -12.91 6.07
CA PHE A 144 -13.90 -11.83 5.35
C PHE A 144 -14.26 -10.45 5.90
N PHE A 145 -13.30 -9.53 5.77
CA PHE A 145 -13.42 -8.11 6.05
C PHE A 145 -13.17 -7.32 4.77
N GLN A 146 -13.91 -6.23 4.55
CA GLN A 146 -13.68 -5.34 3.41
C GLN A 146 -13.75 -3.89 3.86
N LEU A 147 -12.88 -3.07 3.27
CA LEU A 147 -12.78 -1.65 3.57
C LEU A 147 -12.46 -0.88 2.28
N PRO A 148 -13.30 0.07 1.85
CA PRO A 148 -12.91 1.04 0.82
C PRO A 148 -11.63 1.78 1.25
N ILE A 149 -10.60 1.79 0.41
CA ILE A 149 -9.31 2.42 0.76
C ILE A 149 -9.49 3.93 1.00
N LYS A 150 -10.50 4.54 0.36
CA LYS A 150 -10.93 5.91 0.60
C LYS A 150 -11.19 6.20 2.09
N GLN A 151 -11.74 5.24 2.85
CA GLN A 151 -12.00 5.44 4.27
C GLN A 151 -10.71 5.60 5.08
N ILE A 152 -9.61 4.95 4.66
CA ILE A 152 -8.29 5.16 5.25
C ILE A 152 -7.77 6.55 4.84
N PHE A 153 -7.86 6.89 3.54
CA PHE A 153 -7.45 8.18 3.00
C PHE A 153 -8.14 9.37 3.68
N ASP A 154 -9.41 9.22 4.06
CA ASP A 154 -10.20 10.29 4.68
C ASP A 154 -9.79 10.59 6.12
N THR A 155 -9.07 9.68 6.80
CA THR A 155 -8.53 9.92 8.16
C THR A 155 -7.42 10.99 8.16
N ASP A 156 -7.20 11.63 9.32
CA ASP A 156 -6.22 12.74 9.44
C ASP A 156 -4.77 12.29 9.20
N SER A 157 -4.43 11.07 9.62
CA SER A 157 -3.08 10.48 9.51
C SER A 157 -2.97 9.44 8.40
N MET A 158 -3.99 9.31 7.55
CA MET A 158 -4.12 8.20 6.59
C MET A 158 -3.88 6.82 7.24
N THR A 159 -4.26 6.69 8.50
CA THR A 159 -4.01 5.52 9.33
C THR A 159 -5.26 5.16 10.11
N ILE A 160 -5.52 3.87 10.16
CA ILE A 160 -6.44 3.26 11.10
C ILE A 160 -5.57 2.45 12.07
N ASP A 161 -5.54 2.89 13.33
CA ASP A 161 -4.79 2.22 14.39
C ASP A 161 -5.32 0.80 14.63
N THR A 162 -4.51 0.01 15.34
CA THR A 162 -4.82 -1.40 15.63
C THR A 162 -6.20 -1.52 16.26
N GLN A 163 -7.13 -2.13 15.53
CA GLN A 163 -8.48 -2.38 16.01
C GLN A 163 -9.03 -3.71 15.49
N ALA A 164 -10.00 -4.25 16.24
CA ALA A 164 -10.71 -5.48 15.89
C ALA A 164 -11.88 -5.18 14.95
N PHE A 165 -11.95 -5.89 13.83
CA PHE A 165 -13.07 -5.81 12.90
C PHE A 165 -13.81 -7.14 12.84
N PRO A 166 -15.15 -7.14 12.88
CA PRO A 166 -15.93 -8.35 12.73
C PRO A 166 -15.76 -8.94 11.33
N LEU A 167 -15.60 -10.26 11.26
CA LEU A 167 -15.60 -10.98 9.99
C LEU A 167 -17.04 -11.26 9.56
N ARG A 168 -17.29 -11.08 8.26
CA ARG A 168 -18.55 -11.48 7.60
C ARG A 168 -18.36 -12.85 6.96
N SER A 169 -19.44 -13.58 6.75
CA SER A 169 -19.44 -14.86 6.04
C SER A 169 -20.53 -14.85 4.96
N LEU A 170 -20.31 -15.61 3.90
CA LEU A 170 -21.27 -15.73 2.78
C LEU A 170 -22.37 -16.76 3.04
N SER A 171 -22.21 -17.62 4.06
CA SER A 171 -23.14 -18.72 4.34
C SER A 171 -24.02 -18.43 5.54
N GLU A 172 -23.39 -18.16 6.69
CA GLU A 172 -24.06 -17.89 7.96
C GLU A 172 -23.36 -16.77 8.73
N PRO A 173 -24.07 -16.02 9.58
CA PRO A 173 -23.45 -15.05 10.48
C PRO A 173 -22.36 -15.66 11.36
N LEU A 174 -21.34 -14.86 11.67
CA LEU A 174 -20.25 -15.23 12.57
C LEU A 174 -20.40 -14.44 13.87
N ASP A 175 -20.58 -15.15 14.99
CA ASP A 175 -20.70 -14.52 16.31
C ASP A 175 -19.32 -14.32 16.92
N ASN A 176 -18.99 -13.06 17.27
CA ASN A 176 -17.76 -12.67 17.96
C ASN A 176 -16.45 -13.10 17.28
N VAL A 177 -16.48 -13.31 15.96
CA VAL A 177 -15.30 -13.63 15.15
C VAL A 177 -14.70 -12.36 14.58
N THR A 178 -13.43 -12.08 14.90
CA THR A 178 -12.80 -10.82 14.49
C THR A 178 -11.42 -11.03 13.88
N VAL A 179 -11.01 -10.07 13.07
CA VAL A 179 -9.61 -9.88 12.65
C VAL A 179 -9.11 -8.55 13.21
N VAL A 180 -7.95 -8.58 13.86
CA VAL A 180 -7.30 -7.38 14.40
C VAL A 180 -6.28 -6.89 13.39
N VAL A 181 -6.45 -5.67 12.90
CA VAL A 181 -5.56 -5.09 11.89
C VAL A 181 -5.21 -3.64 12.20
N ARG A 182 -4.04 -3.22 11.73
CA ARG A 182 -3.63 -1.81 11.58
C ARG A 182 -3.42 -1.53 10.11
N LEU A 183 -3.93 -0.41 9.63
CA LEU A 183 -3.86 -0.02 8.22
C LEU A 183 -3.24 1.36 8.11
N SER A 184 -2.27 1.53 7.21
CA SER A 184 -1.73 2.86 6.90
C SER A 184 -1.58 3.03 5.39
N LEU A 185 -2.02 4.16 4.88
CA LEU A 185 -1.93 4.53 3.47
C LEU A 185 -0.94 5.68 3.32
N HIS A 186 -0.06 5.57 2.32
CA HIS A 186 0.88 6.63 1.97
C HIS A 186 0.73 6.95 0.50
N ILE A 187 0.46 8.21 0.16
CA ILE A 187 0.47 8.67 -1.21
C ILE A 187 1.91 8.74 -1.72
N LEU A 188 2.15 8.23 -2.92
CA LEU A 188 3.45 8.33 -3.57
C LEU A 188 3.64 9.77 -4.05
N PHE A 189 4.62 10.46 -3.49
CA PHE A 189 4.92 11.84 -3.84
C PHE A 189 6.22 11.90 -4.64
N PRO A 190 6.26 12.47 -5.85
CA PRO A 190 7.48 12.55 -6.66
C PRO A 190 8.49 13.52 -6.01
N GLY A 191 9.66 13.02 -5.62
CA GLY A 191 10.70 13.80 -4.94
C GLY A 191 10.66 13.72 -3.41
N HIS A 192 11.42 14.58 -2.72
CA HIS A 192 11.64 14.53 -1.26
C HIS A 192 10.58 15.23 -0.41
N SER A 193 9.83 16.16 -0.99
CA SER A 193 9.06 17.14 -0.19
C SER A 193 7.56 16.89 -0.21
N SER A 194 6.98 16.42 0.88
CA SER A 194 5.54 16.54 1.14
C SER A 194 5.06 18.00 0.88
N PRO A 195 3.86 18.24 0.31
CA PRO A 195 3.44 19.54 -0.23
C PRO A 195 3.49 20.76 0.72
N LEU A 196 3.69 20.54 2.03
CA LEU A 196 3.91 21.61 3.02
C LEU A 196 5.25 22.35 2.84
N ASN A 197 6.31 21.68 2.40
CA ASN A 197 7.64 22.31 2.25
C ASN A 197 7.74 23.23 1.01
N GLN A 198 6.77 23.17 0.10
CA GLN A 198 6.69 24.06 -1.06
C GLN A 198 6.01 25.41 -0.74
N LEU A 199 5.16 25.45 0.30
CA LEU A 199 4.52 26.68 0.80
C LEU A 199 5.46 27.52 1.67
N SER A 200 6.42 26.90 2.34
CA SER A 200 7.44 27.61 3.14
C SER A 200 8.54 28.25 2.29
N SER A 201 8.78 27.74 1.08
CA SER A 201 9.81 28.22 0.16
C SER A 201 9.33 29.33 -0.79
N SER A 202 8.02 29.62 -0.82
CA SER A 202 7.42 30.65 -1.68
C SER A 202 7.20 32.01 -0.99
N ASN A 203 7.51 32.15 0.31
CA ASN A 203 7.30 33.38 1.08
C ASN A 203 8.56 34.25 1.31
N SER A 204 9.69 33.97 0.66
CA SER A 204 10.95 34.69 0.90
C SER A 204 11.37 35.69 -0.20
N PHE A 205 10.43 36.27 -0.95
CA PHE A 205 10.73 37.41 -1.82
C PHE A 205 9.62 38.47 -1.80
N ARG A 206 9.85 39.52 -0.99
CA ARG A 206 9.52 40.94 -1.26
C ARG A 206 9.93 41.77 -0.04
N SER A 207 11.22 42.11 0.07
CA SER A 207 11.61 43.35 0.74
C SER A 207 11.54 44.46 -0.30
N VAL A 208 10.76 45.49 0.03
CA VAL A 208 10.61 46.72 -0.73
C VAL A 208 11.85 47.56 -0.49
N ASP A 209 12.64 47.81 -1.54
CA ASP A 209 13.63 48.87 -1.52
C ASP A 209 12.92 50.21 -1.70
N SER A 210 12.82 50.97 -0.61
CA SER A 210 12.52 52.39 -0.65
C SER A 210 13.72 53.13 -0.09
N ASN A 211 14.45 53.86 -0.95
CA ASN A 211 15.09 55.14 -0.62
C ASN A 211 15.77 55.75 -1.85
N THR A 212 15.12 56.76 -2.45
CA THR A 212 15.84 57.89 -3.04
C THR A 212 14.93 59.12 -3.10
N THR A 213 15.03 60.00 -2.10
CA THR A 213 15.22 61.45 -2.30
C THR A 213 15.65 62.09 -0.99
#